data_AF-A0A0B5FIB8-F1
#
_entry.id   AF-A0A0B5FIB8-F1
#
_cell.length_a   1.000
_cell.length_b   1.000
_cell.length_c   1.000
_cell.angle_alpha   90.00
_cell.angle_beta   90.00
_cell.angle_gamma   90.00
#
_symmetry.space_group_name_H-M   'P 1'
#
loop_
_entity.id
_entity.type
_entity.pdbx_description
1 polymer ?
#
loop_
_entity_poly.entity_id
_entity_poly.type
_entity_poly.pdbx_seq_one_letter_code
_entity_poly.pdbx_strand_id
1 'polypeptide(L)'
;MQERRCTESGRPDLSVDIAGIHLKNPVMPASGTFGYGEEYAPYLDVEKIGAIVTKGLSLKPKAGNPTPRIAETISGMLNAIGLQNVGVDDFVKYKLPFLREVNTPVIANFFGNTLTEYGEVAKRLSDIPEIAGVELNISCPNVKKGGIVFGTDPAAAAEVVTLVRKNLSKPLIVKLTPNVTDITVIARAVEEAGADAISCINTLTGMAVDVNTRRPRLANRTGGLSGPAIRPVALRMVHQVVQAVKVPVIGVGGIVRPMDAIEFLIVGARAVQVGTANFVDPQAMITIIEGIEEFLIDEGLDDIDQLIGSLEL
;
A
#
# COMPACT_ATOMS: atom_id res chain seq x y z
N MET A 1 -14.15 -17.78 -31.08
CA MET A 1 -12.68 -17.82 -31.19
C MET A 1 -12.20 -16.39 -30.96
N GLN A 2 -11.76 -16.09 -29.75
CA GLN A 2 -11.14 -14.80 -29.43
C GLN A 2 -9.68 -14.87 -29.85
N GLU A 3 -9.22 -13.85 -30.57
CA GLU A 3 -7.84 -13.75 -31.05
C GLU A 3 -6.87 -13.76 -29.88
N ARG A 4 -5.91 -14.70 -29.92
CA ARG A 4 -4.82 -14.79 -28.95
C ARG A 4 -3.98 -13.51 -29.10
N ARG A 5 -3.94 -12.69 -28.05
CA ARG A 5 -2.92 -11.65 -27.93
C ARG A 5 -1.66 -12.29 -27.35
N CYS A 6 -0.87 -12.96 -28.18
CA CYS A 6 0.55 -13.12 -27.85
C CYS A 6 1.17 -11.73 -27.86
N THR A 7 1.89 -11.35 -26.81
CA THR A 7 2.81 -10.21 -26.89
C THR A 7 3.88 -10.52 -27.95
N GLU A 8 4.43 -9.48 -28.60
CA GLU A 8 5.43 -9.63 -29.67
C GLU A 8 6.72 -10.36 -29.24
N SER A 9 6.89 -10.66 -27.94
CA SER A 9 8.07 -11.30 -27.34
C SER A 9 7.87 -12.74 -26.86
N GLY A 10 6.66 -13.30 -26.95
CA GLY A 10 6.35 -14.64 -26.42
C GLY A 10 6.37 -14.72 -24.87
N ARG A 11 6.26 -13.58 -24.19
CA ARG A 11 6.17 -13.47 -22.73
C ARG A 11 4.73 -13.16 -22.29
N PRO A 12 4.26 -13.66 -21.13
CA PRO A 12 2.93 -13.33 -20.62
C PRO A 12 2.76 -11.82 -20.39
N ASP A 13 1.55 -11.31 -20.60
CA ASP A 13 1.19 -9.94 -20.22
C ASP A 13 0.95 -9.86 -18.70
N LEU A 14 1.78 -9.09 -18.02
CA LEU A 14 1.66 -8.82 -16.59
C LEU A 14 0.90 -7.52 -16.29
N SER A 15 0.55 -6.75 -17.31
CA SER A 15 -0.01 -5.41 -17.11
C SER A 15 -1.37 -5.46 -16.44
N VAL A 16 -1.63 -4.50 -15.55
CA VAL A 16 -2.91 -4.38 -14.83
C VAL A 16 -3.33 -2.91 -14.75
N ASP A 17 -4.64 -2.67 -14.68
CA ASP A 17 -5.19 -1.34 -14.40
C ASP A 17 -5.75 -1.26 -12.97
N ILE A 18 -5.38 -0.19 -12.26
CA ILE A 18 -5.94 0.14 -10.95
C ILE A 18 -6.59 1.51 -11.04
N ALA A 19 -7.91 1.54 -11.22
CA ALA A 19 -8.70 2.77 -11.25
C ALA A 19 -8.19 3.79 -12.30
N GLY A 20 -7.80 3.32 -13.48
CA GLY A 20 -7.23 4.12 -14.57
C GLY A 20 -5.73 4.37 -14.46
N ILE A 21 -5.06 3.86 -13.42
CA ILE A 21 -3.61 3.85 -13.32
C ILE A 21 -3.10 2.56 -13.98
N HIS A 22 -2.52 2.69 -15.18
CA HIS A 22 -1.95 1.58 -15.91
C HIS A 22 -0.58 1.18 -15.35
N LEU A 23 -0.45 -0.07 -14.93
CA LEU A 23 0.76 -0.65 -14.36
C LEU A 23 1.32 -1.70 -15.31
N LYS A 24 2.65 -1.69 -15.53
CA LYS A 24 3.33 -2.67 -16.40
C LYS A 24 3.39 -4.08 -15.81
N ASN A 25 3.22 -4.18 -14.48
CA ASN A 25 3.11 -5.41 -13.70
C ASN A 25 2.40 -5.10 -12.37
N PRO A 26 1.89 -6.09 -11.61
CA PRO A 26 1.09 -5.85 -10.42
C PRO A 26 1.91 -5.46 -9.17
N VAL A 27 3.24 -5.38 -9.24
CA VAL A 27 4.10 -5.30 -8.06
C VAL A 27 4.58 -3.87 -7.82
N MET A 28 4.32 -3.35 -6.63
CA MET A 28 4.77 -2.01 -6.21
C MET A 28 5.23 -2.02 -4.74
N PRO A 29 5.95 -1.02 -4.25
CA PRO A 29 6.33 -0.98 -2.85
C PRO A 29 5.15 -0.60 -1.95
N ALA A 30 5.19 -1.00 -0.69
CA ALA A 30 4.26 -0.48 0.31
C ALA A 30 4.72 0.89 0.82
N SER A 31 3.78 1.82 1.04
CA SER A 31 4.09 3.13 1.62
C SER A 31 4.94 3.01 2.89
N GLY A 32 6.03 3.77 2.91
CA GLY A 32 6.93 3.87 4.05
C GLY A 32 8.06 2.86 4.10
N THR A 33 8.16 1.95 3.12
CA THR A 33 9.30 1.03 2.96
C THR A 33 10.17 1.32 1.74
N PHE A 34 9.91 2.44 1.05
CA PHE A 34 10.58 2.81 -0.21
C PHE A 34 10.89 4.31 -0.34
N GLY A 35 10.87 5.03 0.79
CA GLY A 35 11.12 6.48 0.82
C GLY A 35 10.20 7.23 -0.13
N TYR A 36 10.79 7.99 -1.04
CA TYR A 36 10.10 8.66 -2.15
C TYR A 36 10.58 8.12 -3.51
N GLY A 37 11.14 6.90 -3.55
CA GLY A 37 11.69 6.26 -4.76
C GLY A 37 13.20 6.43 -4.90
N GLU A 38 13.69 7.66 -4.81
CA GLU A 38 15.11 8.03 -5.00
C GLU A 38 16.07 7.19 -4.13
N GLU A 39 15.66 6.89 -2.89
CA GLU A 39 16.49 6.16 -1.94
C GLU A 39 16.79 4.71 -2.37
N TYR A 40 15.95 4.13 -3.24
CA TYR A 40 16.10 2.76 -3.75
C TYR A 40 16.63 2.69 -5.19
N ALA A 41 16.69 3.81 -5.91
CA ALA A 41 17.19 3.86 -7.28
C ALA A 41 18.64 3.33 -7.46
N PRO A 42 19.56 3.46 -6.48
CA PRO A 42 20.89 2.82 -6.58
C PRO A 42 20.86 1.29 -6.47
N TYR A 43 19.77 0.72 -5.94
CA TYR A 43 19.66 -0.70 -5.64
C TYR A 43 18.81 -1.46 -6.64
N LEU A 44 17.82 -0.84 -7.26
CA LEU A 44 16.97 -1.44 -8.30
C LEU A 44 16.54 -0.39 -9.32
N ASP A 45 16.28 -0.85 -10.55
CA ASP A 45 15.73 -0.01 -11.60
C ASP A 45 14.23 0.25 -11.35
N VAL A 46 13.89 1.47 -10.97
CA VAL A 46 12.51 1.88 -10.66
C VAL A 46 11.61 1.84 -11.89
N GLU A 47 12.16 1.73 -13.09
CA GLU A 47 11.41 1.49 -14.33
C GLU A 47 10.96 0.03 -14.47
N LYS A 48 11.35 -0.88 -13.58
CA LYS A 48 10.87 -2.27 -13.62
C LYS A 48 9.67 -2.56 -12.74
N ILE A 49 9.39 -1.74 -11.73
CA ILE A 49 8.23 -1.93 -10.83
C ILE A 49 6.96 -1.33 -11.42
N GLY A 50 5.79 -1.83 -11.01
CA GLY A 50 4.49 -1.40 -11.49
C GLY A 50 4.16 0.05 -11.17
N ALA A 51 4.48 0.51 -9.95
CA ALA A 51 4.31 1.88 -9.49
C ALA A 51 5.32 2.23 -8.38
N ILE A 52 5.52 3.51 -8.11
CA ILE A 52 6.17 4.02 -6.90
C ILE A 52 5.07 4.46 -5.92
N VAL A 53 5.07 3.90 -4.71
CA VAL A 53 4.21 4.37 -3.61
C VAL A 53 5.06 5.14 -2.59
N THR A 54 4.84 6.44 -2.48
CA THR A 54 5.66 7.30 -1.62
C THR A 54 5.41 7.05 -0.14
N LYS A 55 6.33 7.53 0.71
CA LYS A 55 6.07 7.74 2.12
C LYS A 55 4.83 8.62 2.30
N GLY A 56 4.03 8.31 3.32
CA GLY A 56 2.89 9.12 3.73
C GLY A 56 3.24 10.57 3.99
N LEU A 57 2.63 11.47 3.21
CA LEU A 57 2.74 12.92 3.33
C LEU A 57 1.71 13.47 4.32
N SER A 58 2.12 14.46 5.12
CA SER A 58 1.19 15.31 5.88
C SER A 58 1.24 16.75 5.42
N LEU A 59 0.31 17.58 5.92
CA LEU A 59 0.27 19.01 5.58
C LEU A 59 1.58 19.73 5.94
N LYS A 60 2.16 19.41 7.10
CA LYS A 60 3.43 19.95 7.58
C LYS A 60 4.44 18.82 7.82
N PRO A 61 5.75 19.10 7.81
CA PRO A 61 6.77 18.12 8.18
C PRO A 61 6.50 17.52 9.58
N LYS A 62 6.83 16.24 9.76
CA LYS A 62 6.76 15.55 11.06
C LYS A 62 8.10 14.90 11.37
N ALA A 63 8.56 15.09 12.61
CA ALA A 63 9.80 14.47 13.11
C ALA A 63 9.66 12.95 13.37
N GLY A 64 8.43 12.47 13.63
CA GLY A 64 8.16 11.09 14.05
C GLY A 64 8.25 10.89 15.56
N ASN A 65 8.12 9.64 16.00
CA ASN A 65 8.15 9.25 17.43
C ASN A 65 9.57 9.26 18.01
N PRO A 66 9.77 9.19 19.34
CA PRO A 66 11.09 8.93 19.92
C PRO A 66 11.65 7.55 19.51
N THR A 67 12.98 7.40 19.57
CA THR A 67 13.68 6.12 19.36
C THR A 67 13.81 5.33 20.67
N PRO A 68 13.89 3.98 20.62
CA PRO A 68 13.87 3.10 19.45
C PRO A 68 12.50 3.02 18.76
N ARG A 69 12.51 3.04 17.41
CA ARG A 69 11.31 3.02 16.56
C ARG A 69 11.03 1.69 15.89
N ILE A 70 11.97 0.74 15.96
CA ILE A 70 11.83 -0.58 15.35
C ILE A 70 12.26 -1.65 16.35
N ALA A 71 11.66 -2.83 16.24
CA ALA A 71 12.06 -4.02 16.96
C ALA A 71 11.75 -5.25 16.11
N GLU A 72 12.67 -6.21 16.07
CA GLU A 72 12.46 -7.48 15.37
C GLU A 72 11.45 -8.37 16.12
N THR A 73 10.68 -9.15 15.37
CA THR A 73 9.83 -10.23 15.87
C THR A 73 10.07 -11.50 15.05
N ILE A 74 9.56 -12.64 15.52
CA ILE A 74 9.62 -13.86 14.69
C ILE A 74 8.90 -13.60 13.36
N SER A 75 9.61 -13.86 12.27
CA SER A 75 9.12 -13.70 10.89
C SER A 75 8.53 -12.31 10.61
N GLY A 76 9.04 -11.26 11.23
CA GLY A 76 8.50 -9.91 11.04
C GLY A 76 9.22 -8.83 11.82
N MET A 77 8.61 -7.66 11.87
CA MET A 77 9.11 -6.55 12.68
C MET A 77 7.97 -5.67 13.18
N LEU A 78 8.20 -5.02 14.32
CA LEU A 78 7.42 -3.91 14.80
C LEU A 78 8.05 -2.59 14.34
N ASN A 79 7.20 -1.64 13.96
CA ASN A 79 7.61 -0.27 13.71
C ASN A 79 6.68 0.74 14.41
N ALA A 80 7.26 1.81 14.94
CA ALA A 80 6.56 2.94 15.52
C ALA A 80 7.23 4.24 15.05
N ILE A 81 7.33 4.42 13.73
CA ILE A 81 8.04 5.56 13.12
C ILE A 81 7.38 6.90 13.51
N GLY A 82 6.07 6.93 13.74
CA GLY A 82 5.32 8.15 14.03
C GLY A 82 5.07 9.02 12.80
N LEU A 83 5.04 8.39 11.62
CA LEU A 83 4.77 9.04 10.34
C LEU A 83 5.74 10.20 10.04
N GLN A 84 7.02 10.04 10.38
CA GLN A 84 8.07 10.98 9.96
C GLN A 84 8.01 11.18 8.44
N ASN A 85 7.92 12.43 8.00
CA ASN A 85 7.83 12.81 6.60
C ASN A 85 8.20 14.29 6.41
N VAL A 86 8.48 14.67 5.17
CA VAL A 86 8.91 16.03 4.81
C VAL A 86 7.75 17.03 4.72
N GLY A 87 6.50 16.55 4.67
CA GLY A 87 5.33 17.38 4.40
C GLY A 87 5.14 17.61 2.90
N VAL A 88 3.91 17.98 2.52
CA VAL A 88 3.54 18.11 1.10
C VAL A 88 4.34 19.21 0.36
N ASP A 89 4.64 20.32 1.01
CA ASP A 89 5.36 21.44 0.35
C ASP A 89 6.82 21.09 0.06
N ASP A 90 7.53 20.49 1.01
CA ASP A 90 8.91 20.04 0.81
C ASP A 90 8.98 18.83 -0.13
N PHE A 91 7.93 17.98 -0.17
CA PHE A 91 7.84 16.92 -1.17
C PHE A 91 7.82 17.50 -2.59
N VAL A 92 6.96 18.48 -2.86
CA VAL A 92 6.89 19.16 -4.17
C VAL A 92 8.22 19.81 -4.53
N LYS A 93 8.89 20.43 -3.55
CA LYS A 93 10.12 21.17 -3.78
C LYS A 93 11.33 20.27 -3.99
N TYR A 94 11.46 19.21 -3.20
CA TYR A 94 12.71 18.45 -3.08
C TYR A 94 12.64 17.00 -3.55
N LYS A 95 11.46 16.39 -3.60
CA LYS A 95 11.29 14.97 -3.97
C LYS A 95 10.67 14.80 -5.35
N LEU A 96 9.77 15.69 -5.73
CA LEU A 96 9.15 15.68 -7.04
C LEU A 96 10.13 15.83 -8.22
N PRO A 97 11.26 16.58 -8.13
CA PRO A 97 12.22 16.65 -9.24
C PRO A 97 12.72 15.28 -9.72
N PHE A 98 13.09 14.37 -8.81
CA PHE A 98 13.46 13.00 -9.17
C PHE A 98 12.28 12.24 -9.81
N LEU A 99 11.08 12.39 -9.25
CA LEU A 99 9.88 11.70 -9.74
C LEU A 99 9.43 12.16 -11.13
N ARG A 100 9.88 13.33 -11.61
CA ARG A 100 9.67 13.79 -13.00
C ARG A 100 10.52 13.04 -14.01
N GLU A 101 11.64 12.48 -13.57
CA GLU A 101 12.63 11.85 -14.45
C GLU A 101 12.32 10.36 -14.70
N VAL A 102 11.31 9.82 -14.03
CA VAL A 102 10.89 8.41 -14.14
C VAL A 102 9.53 8.30 -14.83
N ASN A 103 9.33 7.23 -15.61
CA ASN A 103 8.08 6.95 -16.31
C ASN A 103 7.13 6.07 -15.49
N THR A 104 7.66 5.38 -14.47
CA THR A 104 6.84 4.58 -13.55
C THR A 104 5.80 5.44 -12.83
N PRO A 105 4.50 5.06 -12.86
CA PRO A 105 3.43 5.79 -12.19
C PRO A 105 3.70 6.04 -10.71
N VAL A 106 3.46 7.27 -10.25
CA VAL A 106 3.64 7.66 -8.86
C VAL A 106 2.30 7.71 -8.13
N ILE A 107 2.19 6.95 -7.06
CA ILE A 107 1.07 6.97 -6.12
C ILE A 107 1.52 7.67 -4.83
N ALA A 108 1.01 8.87 -4.58
CA ALA A 108 1.35 9.62 -3.39
C ALA A 108 0.53 9.14 -2.19
N ASN A 109 1.18 8.47 -1.22
CA ASN A 109 0.51 8.15 0.03
C ASN A 109 0.40 9.42 0.91
N PHE A 110 -0.71 9.61 1.60
CA PHE A 110 -0.87 10.74 2.52
C PHE A 110 -1.82 10.45 3.68
N PHE A 111 -1.75 11.32 4.69
CA PHE A 111 -2.61 11.26 5.88
C PHE A 111 -2.82 12.65 6.50
N GLY A 112 -3.77 12.74 7.44
CA GLY A 112 -4.05 13.92 8.25
C GLY A 112 -4.39 13.54 9.68
N ASN A 113 -4.26 14.49 10.62
CA ASN A 113 -4.70 14.32 12.01
C ASN A 113 -6.12 14.87 12.20
N THR A 114 -6.62 15.66 11.25
CA THR A 114 -7.98 16.22 11.21
C THR A 114 -8.55 16.14 9.80
N LEU A 115 -9.87 16.16 9.68
CA LEU A 115 -10.57 16.24 8.40
C LEU A 115 -10.05 17.39 7.52
N THR A 116 -9.86 18.57 8.10
CA THR A 116 -9.34 19.74 7.37
C THR A 116 -7.95 19.47 6.80
N GLU A 117 -7.06 18.82 7.55
CA GLU A 117 -5.73 18.45 7.05
C GLU A 117 -5.83 17.44 5.90
N TYR A 118 -6.72 16.45 5.99
CA TYR A 118 -6.95 15.50 4.90
C TYR A 118 -7.40 16.21 3.61
N GLY A 119 -8.37 17.11 3.69
CA GLY A 119 -8.86 17.87 2.54
C GLY A 119 -7.78 18.77 1.92
N GLU A 120 -6.99 19.46 2.73
CA GLU A 120 -5.94 20.37 2.24
C GLU A 120 -4.79 19.62 1.56
N VAL A 121 -4.34 18.49 2.13
CA VAL A 121 -3.31 17.67 1.49
C VAL A 121 -3.83 17.07 0.18
N ALA A 122 -5.07 16.55 0.18
CA ALA A 122 -5.69 16.02 -1.03
C ALA A 122 -5.74 17.06 -2.16
N LYS A 123 -6.16 18.30 -1.84
CA LYS A 123 -6.19 19.42 -2.79
C LYS A 123 -4.81 19.69 -3.41
N ARG A 124 -3.77 19.79 -2.57
CA ARG A 124 -2.41 20.07 -3.04
C ARG A 124 -1.86 18.96 -3.93
N LEU A 125 -2.18 17.69 -3.62
CA LEU A 125 -1.75 16.55 -4.44
C LEU A 125 -2.55 16.44 -5.74
N SER A 126 -3.80 16.90 -5.76
CA SER A 126 -4.68 16.83 -6.94
C SER A 126 -4.13 17.59 -8.15
N ASP A 127 -3.38 18.66 -7.92
CA ASP A 127 -2.91 19.56 -8.98
C ASP A 127 -1.52 19.20 -9.53
N ILE A 128 -0.85 18.18 -8.98
CA ILE A 128 0.53 17.81 -9.33
C ILE A 128 0.54 16.82 -10.50
N PRO A 129 0.94 17.18 -11.72
CA PRO A 129 0.82 16.32 -12.90
C PRO A 129 1.52 14.96 -12.77
N GLU A 130 2.67 14.91 -12.10
CA GLU A 130 3.52 13.72 -11.96
C GLU A 130 2.90 12.63 -11.08
N ILE A 131 1.88 12.97 -10.27
CA ILE A 131 1.19 12.01 -9.42
C ILE A 131 0.09 11.32 -10.24
N ALA A 132 0.19 10.02 -10.48
CA ALA A 132 -0.84 9.25 -11.19
C ALA A 132 -2.10 9.03 -10.34
N GLY A 133 -1.94 8.91 -9.01
CA GLY A 133 -3.04 8.77 -8.06
C GLY A 133 -2.57 8.93 -6.62
N VAL A 134 -3.47 8.80 -5.65
CA VAL A 134 -3.14 8.93 -4.23
C VAL A 134 -3.58 7.73 -3.42
N GLU A 135 -2.81 7.39 -2.38
CA GLU A 135 -3.17 6.38 -1.39
C GLU A 135 -3.47 7.04 -0.04
N LEU A 136 -4.76 7.17 0.28
CA LEU A 136 -5.23 7.73 1.54
C LEU A 136 -5.06 6.74 2.69
N ASN A 137 -4.22 7.09 3.66
CA ASN A 137 -4.04 6.31 4.88
C ASN A 137 -4.98 6.78 6.00
N ILE A 138 -5.97 5.96 6.34
CA ILE A 138 -6.95 6.22 7.41
C ILE A 138 -6.63 5.49 8.72
N SER A 139 -5.46 4.85 8.83
CA SER A 139 -5.00 4.18 10.06
C SER A 139 -4.50 5.14 11.15
N CYS A 140 -4.63 6.46 10.94
CA CYS A 140 -4.19 7.48 11.90
C CYS A 140 -5.26 7.76 12.97
N PRO A 141 -4.87 8.04 14.23
CA PRO A 141 -5.81 8.39 15.29
C PRO A 141 -6.48 9.75 15.03
N ASN A 142 -7.79 9.82 15.23
CA ASN A 142 -8.58 11.04 15.18
C ASN A 142 -8.45 11.81 16.50
N VAL A 143 -7.63 12.86 16.49
CA VAL A 143 -7.34 13.67 17.68
C VAL A 143 -8.60 14.39 18.21
N LYS A 144 -9.57 14.73 17.34
CA LYS A 144 -10.80 15.45 17.74
C LYS A 144 -11.87 14.55 18.38
N LYS A 145 -11.87 13.24 18.11
CA LYS A 145 -12.80 12.26 18.72
C LYS A 145 -12.09 11.37 19.78
N GLY A 146 -11.19 11.95 20.57
CA GLY A 146 -10.54 11.24 21.68
C GLY A 146 -9.53 10.15 21.25
N GLY A 147 -9.02 10.21 20.02
CA GLY A 147 -7.97 9.30 19.52
C GLY A 147 -8.46 8.06 18.77
N ILE A 148 -9.78 7.93 18.49
CA ILE A 148 -10.33 6.83 17.68
C ILE A 148 -9.70 6.85 16.29
N VAL A 149 -9.20 5.72 15.80
CA VAL A 149 -8.63 5.64 14.44
C VAL A 149 -9.76 5.76 13.40
N PHE A 150 -9.60 6.65 12.40
CA PHE A 150 -10.66 6.87 11.39
C PHE A 150 -11.07 5.56 10.70
N GLY A 151 -10.08 4.71 10.38
CA GLY A 151 -10.30 3.41 9.74
C GLY A 151 -10.94 2.32 10.61
N THR A 152 -11.27 2.58 11.87
CA THR A 152 -11.95 1.60 12.74
C THR A 152 -13.46 1.85 12.89
N ASP A 153 -13.96 2.96 12.35
CA ASP A 153 -15.38 3.32 12.37
C ASP A 153 -15.86 3.59 10.92
N PRO A 154 -16.86 2.85 10.40
CA PRO A 154 -17.27 3.00 9.00
C PRO A 154 -17.74 4.41 8.64
N ALA A 155 -18.47 5.07 9.55
CA ALA A 155 -18.98 6.42 9.32
C ALA A 155 -17.85 7.46 9.28
N ALA A 156 -16.89 7.37 10.21
CA ALA A 156 -15.72 8.23 10.22
C ALA A 156 -14.82 7.99 9.01
N ALA A 157 -14.65 6.75 8.57
CA ALA A 157 -13.91 6.42 7.35
C ALA A 157 -14.59 7.04 6.12
N ALA A 158 -15.90 6.86 5.96
CA ALA A 158 -16.69 7.44 4.87
C ALA A 158 -16.66 8.98 4.88
N GLU A 159 -16.69 9.62 6.05
CA GLU A 159 -16.59 11.07 6.22
C GLU A 159 -15.25 11.62 5.68
N VAL A 160 -14.13 10.96 6.02
CA VAL A 160 -12.80 11.33 5.50
C VAL A 160 -12.74 11.16 4.00
N VAL A 161 -13.18 10.01 3.47
CA VAL A 161 -13.14 9.70 2.04
C VAL A 161 -13.99 10.68 1.24
N THR A 162 -15.21 10.98 1.69
CA THR A 162 -16.10 11.97 1.05
C THR A 162 -15.43 13.35 0.98
N LEU A 163 -14.77 13.77 2.06
CA LEU A 163 -14.08 15.06 2.08
C LEU A 163 -12.87 15.09 1.14
N VAL A 164 -12.06 14.02 1.13
CA VAL A 164 -10.92 13.88 0.24
C VAL A 164 -11.39 13.88 -1.21
N ARG A 165 -12.41 13.09 -1.56
CA ARG A 165 -12.95 13.00 -2.91
C ARG A 165 -13.44 14.35 -3.43
N LYS A 166 -14.06 15.18 -2.59
CA LYS A 166 -14.47 16.56 -2.94
C LYS A 166 -13.33 17.49 -3.31
N ASN A 167 -12.12 17.23 -2.84
CA ASN A 167 -10.93 18.06 -3.03
C ASN A 167 -9.89 17.43 -3.96
N LEU A 168 -10.18 16.26 -4.52
CA LEU A 168 -9.28 15.48 -5.34
C LEU A 168 -10.00 15.16 -6.65
N SER A 169 -9.29 15.20 -7.78
CA SER A 169 -9.79 14.74 -9.09
C SER A 169 -9.10 13.45 -9.58
N LYS A 170 -7.99 13.07 -8.96
CA LYS A 170 -7.19 11.89 -9.31
C LYS A 170 -7.75 10.59 -8.71
N PRO A 171 -7.34 9.41 -9.21
CA PRO A 171 -7.69 8.13 -8.60
C PRO A 171 -7.36 8.08 -7.10
N LEU A 172 -8.32 7.62 -6.30
CA LEU A 172 -8.26 7.56 -4.84
C LEU A 172 -8.23 6.10 -4.37
N ILE A 173 -7.05 5.66 -3.93
CA ILE A 173 -6.87 4.37 -3.26
C ILE A 173 -7.03 4.59 -1.75
N VAL A 174 -7.89 3.84 -1.08
CA VAL A 174 -8.05 3.94 0.39
C VAL A 174 -7.40 2.75 1.09
N LYS A 175 -6.44 3.04 1.97
CA LYS A 175 -5.67 2.01 2.70
C LYS A 175 -6.32 1.63 4.01
N LEU A 176 -6.81 0.39 4.11
CA LEU A 176 -7.54 -0.11 5.27
C LEU A 176 -6.62 -0.64 6.38
N THR A 177 -7.05 -0.45 7.62
CA THR A 177 -6.42 -1.05 8.81
C THR A 177 -6.99 -2.45 9.06
N PRO A 178 -6.15 -3.43 9.45
CA PRO A 178 -6.64 -4.76 9.84
C PRO A 178 -7.18 -4.80 11.27
N ASN A 179 -7.02 -3.74 12.06
CA ASN A 179 -7.31 -3.71 13.49
C ASN A 179 -8.82 -3.45 13.75
N VAL A 180 -9.67 -4.28 13.14
CA VAL A 180 -11.14 -4.18 13.18
C VAL A 180 -11.75 -5.58 13.30
N THR A 181 -12.99 -5.65 13.78
CA THR A 181 -13.73 -6.92 13.86
C THR A 181 -14.10 -7.45 12.48
N ASP A 182 -14.59 -6.59 11.60
CA ASP A 182 -14.96 -6.92 10.22
C ASP A 182 -14.49 -5.82 9.27
N ILE A 183 -13.49 -6.15 8.44
CA ILE A 183 -12.91 -5.22 7.47
C ILE A 183 -13.86 -4.92 6.31
N THR A 184 -14.82 -5.81 6.02
CA THR A 184 -15.74 -5.67 4.89
C THR A 184 -16.72 -4.51 5.08
N VAL A 185 -17.09 -4.22 6.33
CA VAL A 185 -17.97 -3.09 6.67
C VAL A 185 -17.28 -1.76 6.36
N ILE A 186 -15.99 -1.64 6.71
CA ILE A 186 -15.19 -0.44 6.40
C ILE A 186 -14.97 -0.34 4.88
N ALA A 187 -14.67 -1.46 4.22
CA ALA A 187 -14.43 -1.50 2.78
C ALA A 187 -15.64 -0.98 1.97
N ARG A 188 -16.84 -1.48 2.26
CA ARG A 188 -18.08 -0.98 1.62
C ARG A 188 -18.30 0.50 1.88
N ALA A 189 -18.10 0.95 3.12
CA ALA A 189 -18.30 2.34 3.48
C ALA A 189 -17.34 3.30 2.75
N VAL A 190 -16.08 2.91 2.53
CA VAL A 190 -15.12 3.75 1.79
C VAL A 190 -15.38 3.71 0.27
N GLU A 191 -15.81 2.57 -0.27
CA GLU A 191 -16.24 2.46 -1.67
C GLU A 191 -17.44 3.39 -1.94
N GLU A 192 -18.51 3.29 -1.14
CA GLU A 192 -19.70 4.14 -1.26
C GLU A 192 -19.38 5.63 -1.11
N ALA A 193 -18.35 5.98 -0.34
CA ALA A 193 -17.89 7.35 -0.15
C ALA A 193 -17.04 7.91 -1.32
N GLY A 194 -16.69 7.07 -2.30
CA GLY A 194 -15.96 7.47 -3.51
C GLY A 194 -14.50 7.06 -3.56
N ALA A 195 -14.11 5.97 -2.87
CA ALA A 195 -12.85 5.30 -3.17
C ALA A 195 -12.92 4.65 -4.56
N ASP A 196 -11.88 4.84 -5.38
CA ASP A 196 -11.79 4.22 -6.71
C ASP A 196 -11.08 2.85 -6.65
N ALA A 197 -10.32 2.61 -5.58
CA ALA A 197 -9.64 1.36 -5.29
C ALA A 197 -9.38 1.25 -3.77
N ILE A 198 -9.08 0.03 -3.30
CA ILE A 198 -8.76 -0.24 -1.90
C ILE A 198 -7.39 -0.91 -1.81
N SER A 199 -6.54 -0.49 -0.90
CA SER A 199 -5.35 -1.27 -0.52
C SER A 199 -5.50 -1.84 0.88
N CYS A 200 -5.19 -3.12 1.07
CA CYS A 200 -5.24 -3.72 2.40
C CYS A 200 -4.28 -4.90 2.54
N ILE A 201 -3.60 -5.08 3.66
CA ILE A 201 -3.80 -4.40 4.95
C ILE A 201 -2.65 -3.45 5.33
N ASN A 202 -2.96 -2.49 6.19
CA ASN A 202 -1.94 -1.83 7.01
C ASN A 202 -1.41 -2.80 8.09
N THR A 203 -0.51 -2.36 8.96
CA THR A 203 0.09 -3.22 9.99
C THR A 203 -0.89 -3.61 11.11
N LEU A 204 -0.73 -4.80 11.67
CA LEU A 204 -1.40 -5.22 12.91
C LEU A 204 -0.74 -4.53 14.12
N THR A 205 -1.44 -4.40 15.25
CA THR A 205 -0.82 -3.84 16.47
C THR A 205 -0.11 -4.93 17.27
N GLY A 206 1.15 -4.66 17.67
CA GLY A 206 1.93 -5.57 18.50
C GLY A 206 2.82 -4.86 19.53
N MET A 207 3.44 -5.65 20.39
CA MET A 207 4.39 -5.21 21.42
C MET A 207 5.52 -6.24 21.53
N ALA A 208 6.73 -5.75 21.82
CA ALA A 208 7.86 -6.57 22.23
C ALA A 208 8.42 -6.02 23.53
N VAL A 209 8.80 -6.90 24.45
CA VAL A 209 9.34 -6.55 25.77
C VAL A 209 10.78 -7.05 25.87
N ASP A 210 11.66 -6.20 26.36
CA ASP A 210 13.01 -6.60 26.74
C ASP A 210 12.94 -7.31 28.10
N VAL A 211 13.34 -8.59 28.13
CA VAL A 211 13.18 -9.45 29.31
C VAL A 211 14.10 -9.05 30.48
N ASN A 212 15.23 -8.42 30.19
CA ASN A 212 16.21 -8.03 31.21
C ASN A 212 15.77 -6.74 31.91
N THR A 213 15.29 -5.77 31.14
CA THR A 213 14.85 -4.46 31.64
C THR A 213 13.38 -4.42 32.00
N ARG A 214 12.58 -5.40 31.55
CA ARG A 214 11.12 -5.47 31.67
C ARG A 214 10.41 -4.25 31.07
N ARG A 215 11.03 -3.63 30.07
CA ARG A 215 10.52 -2.45 29.37
C ARG A 215 10.14 -2.79 27.93
N PRO A 216 9.19 -2.06 27.33
CA PRO A 216 8.92 -2.19 25.90
C PRO A 216 10.18 -1.90 25.08
N ARG A 217 10.41 -2.69 24.03
CA ARG A 217 11.53 -2.49 23.10
C ARG A 217 11.37 -1.23 22.24
N LEU A 218 10.12 -0.77 22.05
CA LEU A 218 9.80 0.46 21.37
C LEU A 218 9.55 1.58 22.38
N ALA A 219 10.07 2.78 22.12
CA ALA A 219 9.77 3.95 22.95
C ALA A 219 8.27 4.27 22.98
N ASN A 220 7.57 3.99 21.87
CA ASN A 220 6.12 4.13 21.75
C ASN A 220 5.32 3.01 22.43
N ARG A 221 5.98 2.07 23.12
CA ARG A 221 5.43 0.87 23.79
C ARG A 221 4.89 -0.17 22.83
N THR A 222 3.96 0.20 21.96
CA THR A 222 3.40 -0.62 20.89
C THR A 222 3.87 -0.13 19.52
N GLY A 223 3.73 -0.98 18.51
CA GLY A 223 4.05 -0.66 17.12
C GLY A 223 3.27 -1.52 16.14
N GLY A 224 3.36 -1.17 14.86
CA GLY A 224 2.80 -1.93 13.76
C GLY A 224 3.64 -3.17 13.44
N LEU A 225 3.07 -4.36 13.61
CA LEU A 225 3.58 -5.65 13.16
C LEU A 225 3.41 -5.79 11.65
N SER A 226 4.50 -6.15 10.99
CA SER A 226 4.62 -6.36 9.55
C SER A 226 5.55 -7.54 9.26
N GLY A 227 5.69 -7.91 7.99
CA GLY A 227 6.49 -9.05 7.53
C GLY A 227 5.68 -10.35 7.40
N PRO A 228 6.33 -11.46 7.03
CA PRO A 228 5.66 -12.74 6.76
C PRO A 228 4.68 -13.20 7.84
N ALA A 229 4.93 -12.85 9.11
CA ALA A 229 4.08 -13.18 10.25
C ALA A 229 2.62 -12.75 10.08
N ILE A 230 2.34 -11.69 9.31
CA ILE A 230 0.97 -11.19 9.11
C ILE A 230 0.30 -11.73 7.82
N ARG A 231 1.03 -12.47 6.97
CA ARG A 231 0.53 -12.87 5.64
C ARG A 231 -0.78 -13.65 5.69
N PRO A 232 -0.96 -14.67 6.55
CA PRO A 232 -2.23 -15.40 6.57
C PRO A 232 -3.43 -14.53 6.95
N VAL A 233 -3.22 -13.53 7.82
CA VAL A 233 -4.27 -12.56 8.19
C VAL A 233 -4.57 -11.63 7.01
N ALA A 234 -3.53 -11.12 6.36
CA ALA A 234 -3.64 -10.25 5.19
C ALA A 234 -4.37 -10.95 4.04
N LEU A 235 -3.98 -12.19 3.70
CA LEU A 235 -4.55 -12.96 2.60
C LEU A 235 -6.06 -13.18 2.79
N ARG A 236 -6.47 -13.62 4.00
CA ARG A 236 -7.88 -13.77 4.37
C ARG A 236 -8.64 -12.44 4.25
N MET A 237 -8.07 -11.35 4.78
CA MET A 237 -8.74 -10.04 4.75
C MET A 237 -8.86 -9.49 3.33
N VAL A 238 -7.84 -9.63 2.49
CA VAL A 238 -7.88 -9.24 1.08
C VAL A 238 -8.97 -10.02 0.36
N HIS A 239 -9.01 -11.35 0.52
CA HIS A 239 -10.07 -12.17 -0.05
C HIS A 239 -11.47 -11.67 0.37
N GLN A 240 -11.68 -11.42 1.68
CA GLN A 240 -12.94 -10.89 2.18
C GLN A 240 -13.31 -9.54 1.58
N VAL A 241 -12.33 -8.63 1.41
CA VAL A 241 -12.57 -7.31 0.81
C VAL A 241 -12.92 -7.45 -0.66
N VAL A 242 -12.17 -8.27 -1.43
CA VAL A 242 -12.45 -8.55 -2.84
C VAL A 242 -13.89 -9.02 -3.05
N GLN A 243 -14.41 -9.88 -2.17
CA GLN A 243 -15.80 -10.36 -2.25
C GLN A 243 -16.84 -9.31 -1.82
N ALA A 244 -16.42 -8.27 -1.10
CA ALA A 244 -17.32 -7.30 -0.48
C ALA A 244 -17.51 -6.01 -1.29
N VAL A 245 -16.61 -5.72 -2.23
CA VAL A 245 -16.58 -4.48 -3.02
C VAL A 245 -16.48 -4.77 -4.51
N LYS A 246 -16.71 -3.77 -5.35
CA LYS A 246 -16.58 -3.85 -6.82
C LYS A 246 -15.30 -3.19 -7.33
N VAL A 247 -14.78 -2.20 -6.60
CA VAL A 247 -13.52 -1.54 -6.92
C VAL A 247 -12.32 -2.49 -6.81
N PRO A 248 -11.24 -2.30 -7.60
CA PRO A 248 -10.06 -3.13 -7.52
C PRO A 248 -9.39 -3.07 -6.14
N VAL A 249 -8.85 -4.21 -5.71
CA VAL A 249 -8.17 -4.37 -4.40
C VAL A 249 -6.69 -4.62 -4.60
N ILE A 250 -5.84 -3.87 -3.89
CA ILE A 250 -4.40 -4.06 -3.83
C ILE A 250 -4.06 -4.83 -2.55
N GLY A 251 -3.48 -6.02 -2.68
CA GLY A 251 -3.09 -6.88 -1.56
C GLY A 251 -1.77 -6.46 -0.92
N VAL A 252 -1.73 -6.38 0.40
CA VAL A 252 -0.56 -5.91 1.16
C VAL A 252 -0.41 -6.72 2.44
N GLY A 253 0.78 -7.28 2.68
CA GLY A 253 1.15 -7.85 3.98
C GLY A 253 1.92 -9.17 3.88
N GLY A 254 3.20 -9.13 4.25
CA GLY A 254 4.02 -10.33 4.42
C GLY A 254 4.42 -11.06 3.14
N ILE A 255 4.32 -10.39 1.99
CA ILE A 255 4.82 -10.85 0.70
C ILE A 255 6.35 -10.70 0.69
N VAL A 256 7.08 -11.80 0.53
CA VAL A 256 8.54 -11.79 0.47
C VAL A 256 9.12 -12.60 -0.70
N ARG A 257 8.29 -13.32 -1.45
CA ARG A 257 8.69 -14.18 -2.58
C ARG A 257 7.56 -14.32 -3.61
N PRO A 258 7.82 -14.80 -4.84
CA PRO A 258 6.82 -14.87 -5.92
C PRO A 258 5.51 -15.56 -5.53
N MET A 259 5.60 -16.76 -4.96
CA MET A 259 4.42 -17.54 -4.55
C MET A 259 3.52 -16.79 -3.56
N ASP A 260 4.10 -15.94 -2.71
CA ASP A 260 3.29 -15.15 -1.79
C ASP A 260 2.46 -14.12 -2.55
N ALA A 261 3.00 -13.47 -3.59
CA ALA A 261 2.25 -12.53 -4.42
C ALA A 261 1.17 -13.25 -5.24
N ILE A 262 1.50 -14.42 -5.79
CA ILE A 262 0.57 -15.28 -6.52
C ILE A 262 -0.64 -15.67 -5.64
N GLU A 263 -0.43 -16.00 -4.36
CA GLU A 263 -1.54 -16.24 -3.41
C GLU A 263 -2.51 -15.03 -3.37
N PHE A 264 -2.00 -13.80 -3.30
CA PHE A 264 -2.84 -12.59 -3.29
C PHE A 264 -3.58 -12.38 -4.62
N LEU A 265 -2.93 -12.64 -5.75
CA LEU A 265 -3.55 -12.51 -7.08
C LEU A 265 -4.68 -13.54 -7.24
N ILE A 266 -4.44 -14.80 -6.86
CA ILE A 266 -5.44 -15.88 -6.92
C ILE A 266 -6.69 -15.54 -6.09
N VAL A 267 -6.54 -14.98 -4.89
CA VAL A 267 -7.70 -14.57 -4.07
C VAL A 267 -8.41 -13.31 -4.59
N GLY A 268 -7.92 -12.72 -5.68
CA GLY A 268 -8.55 -11.66 -6.45
C GLY A 268 -7.99 -10.26 -6.21
N ALA A 269 -6.81 -10.12 -5.59
CA ALA A 269 -6.11 -8.84 -5.60
C ALA A 269 -5.69 -8.50 -7.04
N ARG A 270 -5.96 -7.26 -7.47
CA ARG A 270 -5.58 -6.77 -8.80
C ARG A 270 -4.10 -6.40 -8.88
N ALA A 271 -3.50 -6.01 -7.75
CA ALA A 271 -2.09 -5.71 -7.61
C ALA A 271 -1.62 -6.03 -6.19
N VAL A 272 -0.31 -6.00 -5.93
CA VAL A 272 0.29 -6.26 -4.62
C VAL A 272 1.30 -5.20 -4.20
N GLN A 273 1.37 -4.91 -2.89
CA GLN A 273 2.43 -4.09 -2.30
C GLN A 273 3.42 -4.90 -1.47
N VAL A 274 4.71 -4.68 -1.73
CA VAL A 274 5.83 -5.32 -1.02
C VAL A 274 6.45 -4.32 -0.03
N GLY A 275 6.39 -4.67 1.25
CA GLY A 275 6.80 -3.80 2.36
C GLY A 275 8.12 -4.21 2.98
N THR A 276 8.03 -4.95 4.09
CA THR A 276 9.15 -5.38 4.94
C THR A 276 10.25 -6.12 4.17
N ALA A 277 9.92 -6.82 3.08
CA ALA A 277 10.90 -7.53 2.26
C ALA A 277 12.02 -6.60 1.75
N ASN A 278 11.67 -5.35 1.38
CA ASN A 278 12.60 -4.37 0.83
C ASN A 278 13.70 -3.95 1.81
N PHE A 279 13.51 -4.18 3.12
CA PHE A 279 14.53 -3.93 4.14
C PHE A 279 15.53 -5.07 4.28
N VAL A 280 15.12 -6.29 3.89
CA VAL A 280 15.96 -7.49 3.92
C VAL A 280 16.71 -7.63 2.60
N ASP A 281 15.98 -7.46 1.50
CA ASP A 281 16.51 -7.53 0.15
C ASP A 281 15.90 -6.39 -0.70
N PRO A 282 16.68 -5.37 -1.07
CA PRO A 282 16.23 -4.31 -1.97
C PRO A 282 15.75 -4.81 -3.34
N GLN A 283 16.17 -6.00 -3.79
CA GLN A 283 15.76 -6.59 -5.07
C GLN A 283 14.49 -7.43 -4.98
N ALA A 284 13.89 -7.60 -3.79
CA ALA A 284 12.76 -8.51 -3.57
C ALA A 284 11.60 -8.29 -4.56
N MET A 285 11.27 -7.05 -4.91
CA MET A 285 10.20 -6.76 -5.88
C MET A 285 10.53 -7.25 -7.29
N ILE A 286 11.78 -7.13 -7.73
CA ILE A 286 12.21 -7.60 -9.05
C ILE A 286 12.09 -9.13 -9.11
N THR A 287 12.62 -9.82 -8.09
CA THR A 287 12.49 -11.28 -7.95
C THR A 287 11.02 -11.72 -7.96
N ILE A 288 10.12 -10.97 -7.30
CA ILE A 288 8.68 -11.27 -7.29
C ILE A 288 8.07 -11.10 -8.67
N ILE A 289 8.41 -10.05 -9.41
CA ILE A 289 7.91 -9.81 -10.78
C ILE A 289 8.35 -10.95 -11.71
N GLU A 290 9.63 -11.28 -11.70
CA GLU A 290 10.21 -12.34 -12.53
C GLU A 290 9.58 -13.69 -12.20
N GLY A 291 9.41 -14.01 -10.91
CA GLY A 291 8.77 -15.27 -10.52
C GLY A 291 7.26 -15.34 -10.79
N ILE A 292 6.56 -14.20 -10.92
CA ILE A 292 5.18 -14.18 -11.45
C ILE A 292 5.23 -14.53 -12.94
N GLU A 293 6.11 -13.89 -13.72
CA GLU A 293 6.29 -14.18 -15.15
C GLU A 293 6.58 -15.67 -15.40
N GLU A 294 7.53 -16.24 -14.66
CA GLU A 294 7.90 -17.67 -14.72
C GLU A 294 6.71 -18.58 -14.40
N PHE A 295 5.94 -18.27 -13.36
CA PHE A 295 4.76 -19.06 -13.00
C PHE A 295 3.71 -19.07 -14.11
N LEU A 296 3.46 -17.93 -14.75
CA LEU A 296 2.51 -17.86 -15.87
C LEU A 296 3.00 -18.68 -17.07
N ILE A 297 4.29 -18.64 -17.38
CA ILE A 297 4.89 -19.45 -18.45
C ILE A 297 4.72 -20.95 -18.15
N ASP A 298 5.02 -21.38 -16.93
CA ASP A 298 4.94 -22.78 -16.52
C ASP A 298 3.50 -23.32 -16.56
N GLU A 299 2.51 -22.48 -16.21
CA GLU A 299 1.08 -22.80 -16.28
C GLU A 299 0.48 -22.61 -17.69
N GLY A 300 1.26 -22.09 -18.65
CA GLY A 300 0.78 -21.80 -20.00
C GLY A 300 -0.28 -20.69 -20.07
N LEU A 301 -0.18 -19.70 -19.17
CA LEU A 301 -1.05 -18.52 -19.13
C LEU A 301 -0.37 -17.36 -19.87
N ASP A 302 -1.07 -16.79 -20.84
CA ASP A 302 -0.56 -15.67 -21.66
C ASP A 302 -0.87 -14.30 -21.03
N ASP A 303 -1.81 -14.24 -20.09
CA ASP A 303 -2.30 -13.01 -19.47
C ASP A 303 -2.54 -13.22 -17.96
N ILE A 304 -2.03 -12.33 -17.13
CA ILE A 304 -2.21 -12.35 -15.68
C ILE A 304 -3.69 -12.29 -15.25
N ASP A 305 -4.57 -11.76 -16.09
CA ASP A 305 -6.02 -11.76 -15.86
C ASP A 305 -6.60 -13.18 -15.77
N GLN A 306 -5.92 -14.18 -16.35
CA GLN A 306 -6.30 -15.59 -16.22
C GLN A 306 -6.02 -16.16 -14.82
N LEU A 307 -5.07 -15.55 -14.09
CA LEU A 307 -4.68 -15.95 -12.74
C LEU A 307 -5.46 -15.18 -11.67
N ILE A 308 -5.75 -13.90 -11.91
CA ILE A 308 -6.36 -13.04 -10.90
C ILE A 308 -7.80 -13.50 -10.60
N GLY A 309 -8.08 -13.80 -9.34
CA GLY A 309 -9.40 -14.24 -8.89
C GLY A 309 -9.75 -15.68 -9.29
N SER A 310 -8.76 -16.50 -9.65
CA SER A 310 -8.95 -17.90 -10.06
C SER A 310 -9.18 -18.89 -8.91
N LEU A 311 -9.33 -18.41 -7.66
CA LEU A 311 -9.55 -19.26 -6.50
C LEU A 311 -10.80 -20.15 -6.67
N GLU A 312 -10.62 -21.47 -6.54
CA GLU A 312 -11.69 -22.46 -6.54
C GLU A 312 -12.11 -22.80 -5.08
N LEU A 313 -13.43 -22.83 -4.82
CA LEU A 313 -14.03 -23.08 -3.49
C LEU A 313 -15.09 -24.19 -3.53
#